data_AF-A0A432HKW5-F1
#
_entry.id   AF-A0A432HKW5-F1
#
_cell.length_a   1.000
_cell.length_b   1.000
_cell.length_c   1.000
_cell.angle_alpha   90.00
_cell.angle_beta   90.00
_cell.angle_gamma   90.00
#
_symmetry.space_group_name_H-M   'P 1'
#
loop_
_entity.id
_entity.type
_entity.pdbx_description
1 polymer ?
#
loop_
_entity_poly.entity_id
_entity_poly.type
_entity_poly.pdbx_seq_one_letter_code
_entity_poly.pdbx_strand_id
1 'polypeptide(L)'
;PAGSLTPSLLEACEHAVSSWMEGRATHLIEVDGEEDLAPLLLHPLAPLDSVVLYGQPGRGVVVRWCSEEAKQRCRRLLSGFRPAD
;
A
#
# COMPACT_ATOMS: atom_id res chain seq x y z
N PRO A 1 -3.86 11.42 -10.67
CA PRO A 1 -5.31 11.72 -10.57
C PRO A 1 -5.90 11.05 -9.34
N ALA A 2 -7.02 11.56 -8.80
CA ALA A 2 -7.71 10.88 -7.69
C ALA A 2 -8.04 9.42 -8.07
N GLY A 3 -7.83 8.50 -7.14
CA GLY A 3 -8.07 7.07 -7.36
C GLY A 3 -7.08 6.36 -8.30
N SER A 4 -5.98 7.01 -8.68
CA SER A 4 -4.89 6.38 -9.44
C SER A 4 -3.80 5.86 -8.51
N LEU A 5 -3.11 4.82 -8.94
CA LEU A 5 -1.89 4.31 -8.29
C LEU A 5 -0.73 4.48 -9.26
N THR A 6 0.28 5.24 -8.86
CA THR A 6 1.41 5.59 -9.72
C THR A 6 2.51 4.52 -9.65
N PRO A 7 3.27 4.33 -10.75
CA PRO A 7 4.47 3.50 -10.71
C PRO A 7 5.48 3.99 -9.65
N SER A 8 5.63 5.30 -9.48
CA SER A 8 6.51 5.89 -8.47
C SER A 8 6.12 5.52 -7.03
N LEU A 9 4.83 5.47 -6.71
CA LEU A 9 4.38 5.03 -5.40
C LEU A 9 4.70 3.54 -5.17
N LEU A 10 4.49 2.70 -6.19
CA LEU A 10 4.84 1.27 -6.12
C LEU A 10 6.34 1.09 -5.84
N GLU A 11 7.20 1.74 -6.63
CA GLU A 11 8.66 1.68 -6.46
C GLU A 11 9.09 2.17 -5.07
N ALA A 12 8.53 3.27 -4.58
CA ALA A 12 8.82 3.80 -3.24
C ALA A 12 8.39 2.82 -2.13
N CYS A 13 7.23 2.20 -2.28
CA CYS A 13 6.72 1.20 -1.33
C CYS A 13 7.59 -0.07 -1.34
N GLU A 14 7.98 -0.56 -2.52
CA GLU A 14 8.88 -1.71 -2.67
C GLU A 14 10.23 -1.46 -2.00
N HIS A 15 10.81 -0.28 -2.24
CA HIS A 15 12.07 0.12 -1.60
C HIS A 15 11.95 0.17 -0.07
N ALA A 16 10.92 0.86 0.44
CA ALA A 16 10.71 1.00 1.88
C ALA A 16 10.50 -0.34 2.59
N VAL A 17 9.71 -1.24 2.00
CA VAL A 17 9.46 -2.57 2.56
C VAL A 17 10.73 -3.42 2.53
N SER A 18 11.46 -3.42 1.41
CA SER A 18 12.70 -4.20 1.27
C SER A 18 13.77 -3.73 2.26
N SER A 19 13.98 -2.42 2.34
CA SER A 19 14.95 -1.81 3.27
C SER A 19 14.57 -2.06 4.75
N TRP A 20 13.28 -2.11 5.08
CA TRP A 20 12.83 -2.55 6.41
C TRP A 20 13.14 -4.04 6.65
N MET A 21 12.91 -4.91 5.67
CA MET A 21 13.18 -6.35 5.82
C MET A 21 14.67 -6.65 5.98
N GLU A 22 15.54 -5.91 5.29
CA GLU A 22 16.99 -6.11 5.31
C GLU A 22 17.65 -5.48 6.55
N GLY A 23 17.27 -4.25 6.88
CA GLY A 23 18.00 -3.44 7.87
C GLY A 23 17.14 -2.74 8.92
N ARG A 24 15.83 -2.99 8.93
CA ARG A 24 14.86 -2.32 9.83
C ARG A 24 14.86 -0.80 9.69
N ALA A 25 15.24 -0.30 8.53
CA ALA A 25 15.23 1.12 8.22
C ALA A 25 13.78 1.62 8.02
N THR A 26 13.42 2.70 8.71
CA THR A 26 12.10 3.33 8.61
C THR A 26 12.12 4.40 7.53
N HIS A 27 11.04 4.50 6.75
CA HIS A 27 10.94 5.41 5.62
C HIS A 27 9.69 6.29 5.75
N LEU A 28 9.80 7.52 5.27
CA LEU A 28 8.66 8.42 5.04
C LEU A 28 8.52 8.57 3.52
N ILE A 29 7.34 8.25 3.00
CA ILE A 29 6.99 8.48 1.60
C ILE A 29 6.10 9.71 1.58
N GLU A 30 6.58 10.77 0.94
CA GLU A 30 5.81 11.98 0.69
C GLU A 30 5.15 11.88 -0.69
N VAL A 31 3.84 12.11 -0.74
CA VAL A 31 3.04 12.02 -1.97
C VAL A 31 2.60 13.42 -2.35
N ASP A 32 2.91 13.83 -3.58
CA ASP A 32 2.37 15.05 -4.17
C ASP A 32 1.01 14.75 -4.82
N GLY A 33 -0.07 15.26 -4.22
CA GLY A 33 -1.45 14.96 -4.62
C GLY A 33 -2.11 13.87 -3.76
N GLU A 34 -2.87 12.98 -4.40
CA GLU A 34 -3.70 11.97 -3.72
C GLU A 34 -3.42 10.57 -4.26
N GLU A 35 -3.04 9.65 -3.35
CA GLU A 35 -2.93 8.21 -3.59
C GLU A 35 -3.44 7.42 -2.36
N ASP A 36 -4.67 7.71 -1.95
CA ASP A 36 -5.35 7.13 -0.78
C ASP A 36 -5.58 5.60 -0.89
N LEU A 37 -5.48 5.05 -2.10
CA LEU A 37 -5.51 3.61 -2.38
C LEU A 37 -4.19 2.88 -2.13
N ALA A 38 -3.13 3.55 -1.64
CA ALA A 38 -1.84 2.96 -1.30
C ALA A 38 -1.90 1.63 -0.51
N PRO A 39 -2.87 1.39 0.41
CA PRO A 39 -3.01 0.09 1.08
C PRO A 39 -3.14 -1.11 0.13
N LEU A 40 -3.67 -0.91 -1.09
CA LEU A 40 -3.79 -1.98 -2.09
C LEU A 40 -2.41 -2.47 -2.59
N LEU A 41 -1.40 -1.59 -2.63
CA LEU A 41 -0.02 -1.94 -2.98
C LEU A 41 0.73 -2.47 -1.75
N LEU A 42 0.56 -1.82 -0.59
CA LEU A 42 1.27 -2.18 0.63
C LEU A 42 0.94 -3.58 1.13
N HIS A 43 -0.31 -4.02 1.05
CA HIS A 43 -0.69 -5.35 1.53
C HIS A 43 0.06 -6.48 0.81
N PRO A 44 0.06 -6.58 -0.53
CA PRO A 44 0.86 -7.57 -1.27
C PRO A 44 2.35 -7.53 -0.95
N LEU A 45 2.94 -6.34 -0.80
CA LEU A 45 4.37 -6.13 -0.58
C LEU A 45 4.83 -6.48 0.83
N ALA A 46 4.08 -6.05 1.85
CA ALA A 46 4.48 -6.20 3.25
C ALA A 46 4.57 -7.69 3.67
N PRO A 47 5.47 -8.09 4.58
CA PRO A 47 5.52 -9.44 5.12
C PRO A 47 4.19 -9.92 5.72
N LEU A 48 3.98 -11.23 5.79
CA LEU A 48 2.84 -11.78 6.54
C LEU A 48 2.88 -11.30 7.99
N ASP A 49 1.68 -11.20 8.59
CA ASP A 49 1.46 -10.71 9.95
C ASP A 49 1.85 -9.24 10.18
N SER A 50 2.26 -8.51 9.14
CA SER A 50 2.35 -7.05 9.18
C SER A 50 0.98 -6.41 9.31
N VAL A 51 0.94 -5.15 9.72
CA VAL A 51 -0.28 -4.35 9.82
C VAL A 51 -0.17 -3.09 8.98
N VAL A 52 -1.19 -2.82 8.17
CA VAL A 52 -1.39 -1.54 7.50
C VAL A 52 -2.40 -0.73 8.32
N LEU A 53 -2.02 0.49 8.68
CA LEU A 53 -2.82 1.45 9.44
C LEU A 53 -3.11 2.66 8.56
N TYR A 54 -4.37 3.07 8.47
CA TYR A 54 -4.74 4.30 7.75
C TYR A 54 -5.98 4.95 8.34
N GLY A 55 -6.12 6.26 8.14
CA GLY A 55 -7.29 7.01 8.56
C GLY A 55 -8.46 6.85 7.58
N GLN A 56 -9.67 6.75 8.09
CA GLN A 56 -10.91 6.77 7.32
C GLN A 56 -11.74 8.00 7.74
N PRO A 57 -12.07 8.90 6.79
CA PRO A 57 -12.87 10.07 7.08
C PRO A 57 -14.18 9.73 7.81
N GLY A 58 -14.43 10.42 8.93
CA GLY A 58 -15.60 10.21 9.78
C GLY A 58 -15.68 8.86 10.51
N ARG A 59 -14.64 8.02 10.43
CA ARG A 59 -14.64 6.66 11.02
C ARG A 59 -13.45 6.35 11.92
N GLY A 60 -12.38 7.14 11.88
CA GLY A 60 -11.19 6.95 12.72
C GLY A 60 -10.11 6.12 12.01
N VAL A 61 -9.35 5.31 12.76
CA VAL A 61 -8.25 4.51 12.21
C VAL A 61 -8.73 3.12 11.82
N VAL A 62 -8.34 2.67 10.63
CA VAL A 62 -8.54 1.31 10.15
C VAL A 62 -7.25 0.52 10.35
N VAL A 63 -7.40 -0.69 10.90
CA VAL A 63 -6.31 -1.65 11.12
C VAL A 63 -6.54 -2.85 10.20
N ARG A 64 -5.58 -3.18 9.35
CA ARG A 64 -5.65 -4.36 8.47
C ARG A 64 -4.40 -5.21 8.58
N TRP A 65 -4.58 -6.47 8.93
CA TRP A 65 -3.52 -7.47 8.94
C TRP A 65 -3.20 -7.95 7.52
N CYS A 66 -1.91 -8.11 7.22
CA CYS A 66 -1.40 -8.69 5.99
C CYS A 66 -1.44 -10.22 6.06
N SER A 67 -2.63 -10.79 5.92
CA SER A 67 -2.81 -12.24 5.71
C SER A 67 -2.71 -12.61 4.23
N GLU A 68 -2.53 -13.91 3.93
CA GLU A 68 -2.62 -14.42 2.55
C GLU A 68 -3.96 -14.03 1.89
N GLU A 69 -5.07 -14.12 2.62
CA GLU A 69 -6.39 -13.72 2.12
C GLU A 69 -6.44 -12.22 1.78
N ALA A 70 -5.92 -11.36 2.67
CA ALA A 70 -5.87 -9.91 2.46
C ALA A 70 -5.02 -9.56 1.23
N LYS A 71 -3.85 -10.20 1.08
CA LYS A 71 -2.97 -10.05 -0.09
C LYS A 71 -3.66 -10.46 -1.38
N GLN A 72 -4.29 -11.65 -1.40
CA GLN A 72 -5.01 -12.13 -2.58
C GLN A 72 -6.19 -11.22 -2.93
N ARG A 73 -6.92 -10.70 -1.94
CA ARG A 73 -8.00 -9.74 -2.17
C ARG A 73 -7.48 -8.47 -2.82
N CYS A 74 -6.36 -7.91 -2.34
CA CYS A 74 -5.77 -6.72 -2.94
C CYS A 74 -5.30 -6.98 -4.38
N ARG A 75 -4.63 -8.11 -4.64
CA ARG A 75 -4.24 -8.53 -6.00
C ARG A 75 -5.44 -8.65 -6.94
N ARG A 76 -6.56 -9.22 -6.48
CA ARG A 76 -7.81 -9.28 -7.26
C ARG A 76 -8.36 -7.89 -7.56
N LEU A 77 -8.38 -6.98 -6.60
CA LEU A 77 -8.82 -5.60 -6.83
C LEU A 77 -7.91 -4.88 -7.84
N LEU A 78 -6.59 -5.01 -7.68
CA LEU A 78 -5.60 -4.47 -8.60
C LEU A 78 -5.75 -5.01 -10.02
N SER A 79 -6.16 -6.27 -10.20
CA SER A 79 -6.42 -6.83 -11.53
C SER A 79 -7.54 -6.13 -12.32
N GLY A 80 -8.38 -5.34 -11.63
CA GLY A 80 -9.40 -4.52 -12.25
C GLY A 80 -8.92 -3.12 -12.68
N PHE A 81 -7.69 -2.74 -12.33
CA PHE A 81 -7.12 -1.43 -12.69
C PHE A 81 -6.74 -1.42 -14.18
N ARG A 82 -6.77 -0.22 -14.75
CA ARG A 82 -6.34 0.04 -16.13
C ARG A 82 -5.20 1.06 -16.09
N PRO A 83 -4.29 1.04 -17.09
CA PRO A 83 -3.35 2.14 -17.27
C PRO A 83 -4.10 3.47 -17.30
N ALA A 84 -3.51 4.49 -16.68
CA ALA A 84 -4.00 5.85 -16.86
C ALA A 84 -3.76 6.28 -18.32
N ASP A 85 -4.75 6.95 -18.92
CA ASP A 85 -4.63 7.58 -20.24
C ASP A 85 -3.69 8.80 -20.21
#